data_AF-A0A3N2N7U0-F1
#
_entry.id   AF-A0A3N2N7U0-F1
#
_cell.length_a   1.000
_cell.length_b   1.000
_cell.length_c   1.000
_cell.angle_alpha   90.00
_cell.angle_beta   90.00
_cell.angle_gamma   90.00
#
_symmetry.space_group_name_H-M   'P 1'
#
loop_
_entity.id
_entity.type
_entity.pdbx_description
1 polymer ?
#
loop_
_entity_poly.entity_id
_entity_poly.type
_entity_poly.pdbx_seq_one_letter_code
_entity_poly.pdbx_strand_id
1 'polypeptide(L)'
;MKTLKTIFMALLCVAFVSCSNSNPTPAEVAAKLDSHAPLTDSDYTVMIDYCGEYARSAQQYFDIINRQPADSTAEYTRAAQDLANLKAASPYLDMFRTAIYAVSESQIGEKNAKKVEEYQKYEAFPLPAGAGPDLTLPDEVGLIEDMPDTDTAGVIATGDGIAIDEDVK
;
A
#
# COMPACT_ATOMS: atom_id res chain seq x y z
N MET A 1 59.62 -27.89 31.56
CA MET A 1 59.48 -28.15 30.11
C MET A 1 57.99 -28.14 29.77
N LYS A 2 57.58 -27.17 28.92
CA LYS A 2 56.61 -27.25 27.81
C LYS A 2 55.22 -27.87 28.11
N THR A 3 54.05 -27.31 27.81
CA THR A 3 53.61 -26.10 27.08
C THR A 3 52.07 -26.09 27.18
N LEU A 4 51.51 -25.04 27.78
CA LEU A 4 50.45 -24.20 27.25
C LEU A 4 49.72 -24.67 25.97
N LYS A 5 48.38 -24.83 26.04
CA LYS A 5 47.47 -24.57 24.91
C LYS A 5 46.06 -24.20 25.41
N THR A 6 45.92 -22.90 25.66
CA THR A 6 44.69 -22.12 25.55
C THR A 6 44.11 -22.27 24.15
N ILE A 7 42.81 -22.55 24.03
CA ILE A 7 42.00 -22.11 22.89
C ILE A 7 40.71 -21.49 23.44
N PHE A 8 40.82 -20.18 23.65
CA PHE A 8 39.71 -19.22 23.62
C PHE A 8 39.10 -19.28 22.21
N MET A 9 37.82 -19.62 22.08
CA MET A 9 37.06 -19.41 20.85
C MET A 9 36.10 -18.24 21.07
N ALA A 10 36.68 -17.04 21.15
CA ALA A 10 35.96 -15.80 20.95
C ALA A 10 35.84 -15.58 19.44
N LEU A 11 34.65 -15.79 18.87
CA LEU A 11 34.32 -15.24 17.57
C LEU A 11 32.79 -15.19 17.36
N LEU A 12 32.20 -14.07 17.76
CA LEU A 12 31.15 -13.46 16.96
C LEU A 12 31.14 -11.97 17.28
N CYS A 13 32.05 -11.28 16.59
CA CYS A 13 31.97 -9.85 16.36
C CYS A 13 30.67 -9.56 15.61
N VAL A 14 29.57 -9.36 16.32
CA VAL A 14 28.48 -8.56 15.75
C VAL A 14 28.95 -7.13 15.90
N ALA A 15 29.61 -6.66 14.84
CA ALA A 15 30.00 -5.27 14.71
C ALA A 15 28.74 -4.42 14.95
N PHE A 16 28.75 -3.64 16.04
CA PHE A 16 27.98 -2.42 16.10
C PHE A 16 28.48 -1.54 14.96
N VAL A 17 27.83 -1.65 13.80
CA VAL A 17 27.91 -0.63 12.77
C VAL A 17 27.36 0.63 13.41
N SER A 18 28.31 1.50 13.79
CA SER A 18 28.25 2.95 13.70
C SER A 18 26.84 3.53 13.73
N CYS A 19 26.49 4.15 14.85
CA CYS A 19 25.47 5.18 14.94
C CYS A 19 25.82 6.33 13.97
N SER A 20 25.45 6.21 12.70
CA SER A 20 25.23 7.37 11.83
C SER A 20 23.79 7.79 12.04
N ASN A 21 23.61 9.02 12.52
CA ASN A 21 22.35 9.71 12.85
C ASN A 21 21.43 9.98 11.62
N SER A 22 21.51 9.13 10.60
CA SER A 22 20.78 9.26 9.35
C SER A 22 19.92 8.01 9.17
N ASN A 23 18.60 8.20 9.02
CA ASN A 23 17.69 7.12 8.68
C ASN A 23 18.22 6.34 7.47
N PRO A 24 18.02 5.00 7.42
CA PRO A 24 18.46 4.20 6.30
C PRO A 24 17.80 4.67 5.01
N THR A 25 18.50 4.56 3.89
CA THR A 25 17.94 4.84 2.57
C THR A 25 17.04 3.69 2.10
N PRO A 26 16.09 3.93 1.17
CA PRO A 26 15.32 2.86 0.57
C PRO A 26 16.17 1.72 -0.02
N ALA A 27 17.31 2.05 -0.65
CA ALA A 27 18.22 1.04 -1.20
C ALA A 27 18.84 0.14 -0.11
N GLU A 28 19.21 0.71 1.03
CA GLU A 28 19.75 -0.04 2.17
C GLU A 28 18.69 -0.95 2.80
N VAL A 29 17.46 -0.48 2.91
CA VAL A 29 16.34 -1.31 3.42
C VAL A 29 16.02 -2.44 2.44
N ALA A 30 16.00 -2.17 1.14
CA ALA A 30 15.81 -3.20 0.11
C ALA A 30 16.90 -4.29 0.19
N ALA A 31 18.17 -3.90 0.35
CA ALA A 31 19.26 -4.86 0.52
C ALA A 31 19.11 -5.73 1.78
N LYS A 32 18.57 -5.17 2.87
CA LYS A 32 18.24 -5.94 4.08
C LYS A 32 17.14 -6.97 3.82
N LEU A 33 16.10 -6.59 3.09
CA LEU A 33 15.02 -7.51 2.70
C LEU A 33 15.56 -8.67 1.85
N ASP A 34 16.35 -8.37 0.81
CA ASP A 34 16.95 -9.39 -0.07
C ASP A 34 17.86 -10.35 0.70
N SER A 35 18.65 -9.83 1.64
CA SER A 35 19.55 -10.62 2.48
C SER A 35 18.86 -11.29 3.68
N HIS A 36 17.54 -11.10 3.85
CA HIS A 36 16.78 -11.59 5.01
C HIS A 36 17.36 -11.13 6.36
N ALA A 37 17.99 -9.95 6.37
CA ALA A 37 18.51 -9.35 7.58
C ALA A 37 17.34 -8.87 8.48
N PRO A 38 17.50 -8.89 9.81
CA PRO A 38 16.48 -8.35 10.70
C PRO A 38 16.25 -6.86 10.43
N LEU A 39 14.98 -6.48 10.34
CA LEU A 39 14.54 -5.11 10.16
C LEU A 39 14.42 -4.39 11.51
N THR A 40 14.71 -3.10 11.49
CA THR A 40 14.55 -2.18 12.62
C THR A 40 13.33 -1.29 12.44
N ASP A 41 12.87 -0.61 13.49
CA ASP A 41 11.78 0.37 13.43
C ASP A 41 12.00 1.44 12.36
N SER A 42 13.24 1.90 12.18
CA SER A 42 13.60 2.88 11.15
C SER A 42 13.51 2.30 9.74
N ASP A 43 13.80 1.00 9.57
CA ASP A 43 13.61 0.33 8.27
C ASP A 43 12.11 0.29 7.92
N TYR A 44 11.25 -0.02 8.89
CA TYR A 44 9.80 0.04 8.71
C TYR A 44 9.31 1.46 8.41
N THR A 45 9.81 2.49 9.11
CA THR A 45 9.48 3.89 8.80
C THR A 45 9.78 4.21 7.34
N VAL A 46 10.94 3.79 6.83
CA VAL A 46 11.36 4.05 5.43
C VAL A 46 10.44 3.34 4.44
N MET A 47 10.09 2.08 4.67
CA MET A 47 9.17 1.36 3.79
C MET A 47 7.78 2.00 3.75
N ILE A 48 7.25 2.37 4.92
CA ILE A 48 5.93 2.98 5.06
C ILE A 48 5.91 4.35 4.40
N ASP A 49 6.90 5.21 4.67
CA ASP A 49 6.98 6.53 4.04
C ASP A 49 7.14 6.40 2.52
N TYR A 50 7.98 5.47 2.04
CA TYR A 50 8.15 5.24 0.61
C TYR A 50 6.84 4.83 -0.08
N CYS A 51 6.10 3.89 0.50
CA CYS A 51 4.81 3.44 -0.04
C CYS A 51 3.72 4.52 0.10
N GLY A 52 3.75 5.27 1.21
CA GLY A 52 2.81 6.35 1.51
C GLY A 52 2.95 7.54 0.57
N GLU A 53 4.17 7.99 0.31
CA GLU A 53 4.46 9.06 -0.65
C GLU A 53 4.07 8.66 -2.08
N TYR A 54 4.34 7.41 -2.47
CA TYR A 54 3.84 6.87 -3.73
C TYR A 54 2.32 6.91 -3.78
N ALA A 55 1.63 6.40 -2.76
CA ALA A 55 0.18 6.32 -2.74
C ALA A 55 -0.48 7.71 -2.78
N ARG A 56 0.06 8.67 -2.02
CA ARG A 56 -0.36 10.08 -2.06
C ARG A 56 -0.21 10.67 -3.45
N SER A 57 0.93 10.44 -4.10
CA SER A 57 1.22 10.97 -5.44
C SER A 57 0.36 10.29 -6.51
N ALA A 58 0.04 9.02 -6.33
CA ALA A 58 -0.80 8.23 -7.23
C ALA A 58 -2.28 8.62 -7.15
N GLN A 59 -2.75 9.11 -6.00
CA GLN A 59 -4.17 9.40 -5.76
C GLN A 59 -4.77 10.36 -6.80
N GLN A 60 -4.03 11.39 -7.22
CA GLN A 60 -4.52 12.32 -8.25
C GLN A 60 -4.84 11.64 -9.58
N TYR A 61 -4.09 10.57 -9.93
CA TYR A 61 -4.31 9.84 -11.17
C TYR A 61 -5.51 8.90 -11.03
N PHE A 62 -5.67 8.23 -9.89
CA PHE A 62 -6.88 7.47 -9.60
C PHE A 62 -8.12 8.35 -9.63
N ASP A 63 -8.06 9.53 -9.02
CA ASP A 63 -9.15 10.51 -9.06
C ASP A 63 -9.54 10.92 -10.49
N ILE A 64 -8.57 11.09 -11.39
CA ILE A 64 -8.84 11.39 -12.80
C ILE A 64 -9.48 10.18 -13.48
N ILE A 65 -8.85 9.00 -13.34
CA ILE A 65 -9.25 7.72 -13.92
C ILE A 65 -10.70 7.39 -13.52
N ASN A 66 -11.02 7.45 -12.23
CA ASN A 66 -12.31 7.09 -11.66
C ASN A 66 -13.45 8.04 -12.06
N ARG A 67 -13.13 9.26 -12.51
CA ARG A 67 -14.12 10.22 -13.05
C ARG A 67 -14.36 10.06 -14.55
N GLN A 68 -13.59 9.22 -15.25
CA GLN A 68 -13.77 9.05 -16.69
C GLN A 68 -14.97 8.15 -17.01
N PRO A 69 -15.76 8.48 -18.04
CA PRO A 69 -16.90 7.66 -18.45
C PRO A 69 -16.48 6.35 -19.14
N ALA A 70 -15.23 6.27 -19.63
CA ALA A 70 -14.66 5.10 -20.28
C ALA A 70 -13.12 5.15 -20.20
N ASP A 71 -12.49 3.98 -20.33
CA ASP A 71 -11.03 3.84 -20.38
C ASP A 71 -10.40 4.30 -21.71
N SER A 72 -11.23 4.53 -22.75
CA SER A 72 -10.80 5.00 -24.05
C SER A 72 -10.62 6.52 -24.15
N THR A 73 -10.90 7.29 -23.09
CA THR A 73 -10.72 8.74 -23.14
C THR A 73 -9.24 9.11 -23.17
N ALA A 74 -8.94 10.27 -23.77
CA ALA A 74 -7.57 10.76 -23.83
C ALA A 74 -7.04 11.09 -22.42
N GLU A 75 -7.90 11.62 -21.56
CA GLU A 75 -7.60 11.92 -20.15
C GLU A 75 -7.31 10.63 -19.36
N TYR A 76 -8.12 9.58 -19.53
CA TYR A 76 -7.84 8.26 -18.94
C TYR A 76 -6.46 7.77 -19.36
N THR A 77 -6.22 7.74 -20.67
CA THR A 77 -4.97 7.20 -21.24
C THR A 77 -3.74 7.93 -20.70
N ARG A 78 -3.81 9.27 -20.59
CA ARG A 78 -2.72 10.08 -20.03
C ARG A 78 -2.51 9.79 -18.54
N ALA A 79 -3.58 9.80 -17.74
CA ALA A 79 -3.48 9.52 -16.31
C ALA A 79 -2.94 8.11 -16.03
N ALA A 80 -3.36 7.11 -16.79
CA ALA A 80 -2.86 5.74 -16.70
C ALA A 80 -1.36 5.67 -17.07
N GLN A 81 -0.93 6.37 -18.11
CA GLN A 81 0.49 6.43 -18.50
C GLN A 81 1.34 7.14 -17.44
N ASP A 82 0.85 8.25 -16.87
CA ASP A 82 1.57 8.99 -15.83
C ASP A 82 1.67 8.18 -14.53
N LEU A 83 0.60 7.45 -14.16
CA LEU A 83 0.63 6.51 -13.05
C LEU A 83 1.65 5.37 -13.29
N ALA A 84 1.72 4.84 -14.52
CA ALA A 84 2.71 3.84 -14.89
C ALA A 84 4.15 4.40 -14.82
N ASN A 85 4.36 5.64 -15.24
CA ASN A 85 5.65 6.32 -15.13
C ASN A 85 6.05 6.53 -13.66
N LEU A 86 5.10 6.94 -12.81
CA LEU A 86 5.31 7.06 -11.36
C LEU A 86 5.71 5.72 -10.74
N LYS A 87 5.04 4.62 -11.14
CA LYS A 87 5.41 3.27 -10.70
C LYS A 87 6.82 2.91 -11.16
N ALA A 88 7.15 3.16 -12.43
CA ALA A 88 8.48 2.86 -12.99
C ALA A 88 9.61 3.65 -12.28
N ALA A 89 9.32 4.86 -11.82
CA ALA A 89 10.25 5.68 -11.03
C ALA A 89 10.39 5.21 -9.57
N SER A 90 9.62 4.21 -9.14
CA SER A 90 9.55 3.72 -7.75
C SER A 90 10.06 2.27 -7.64
N PRO A 91 11.38 2.02 -7.81
CA PRO A 91 11.94 0.67 -8.01
C PRO A 91 11.75 -0.28 -6.82
N TYR A 92 11.60 0.22 -5.60
CA TYR A 92 11.45 -0.60 -4.40
C TYR A 92 9.99 -0.81 -3.97
N LEU A 93 9.04 -0.23 -4.70
CA LEU A 93 7.63 -0.18 -4.30
C LEU A 93 7.04 -1.57 -4.08
N ASP A 94 7.17 -2.46 -5.05
CA ASP A 94 6.55 -3.79 -5.00
C ASP A 94 7.20 -4.67 -3.90
N MET A 95 8.51 -4.51 -3.66
CA MET A 95 9.23 -5.17 -2.57
C MET A 95 8.75 -4.69 -1.20
N PHE A 96 8.66 -3.37 -1.00
CA PHE A 96 8.22 -2.79 0.28
C PHE A 96 6.76 -3.06 0.57
N ARG A 97 5.88 -3.01 -0.45
CA ARG A 97 4.47 -3.44 -0.30
C ARG A 97 4.38 -4.87 0.19
N THR A 98 5.13 -5.78 -0.42
CA THR A 98 5.16 -7.20 -0.02
C THR A 98 5.61 -7.36 1.43
N ALA A 99 6.65 -6.64 1.84
CA ALA A 99 7.13 -6.67 3.22
C ALA A 99 6.10 -6.10 4.22
N ILE A 100 5.42 -5.01 3.87
CA ILE A 100 4.38 -4.39 4.70
C ILE A 100 3.17 -5.31 4.84
N TYR A 101 2.70 -5.96 3.77
CA TYR A 101 1.59 -6.91 3.84
C TYR A 101 1.88 -8.11 4.75
N ALA A 102 3.15 -8.51 4.86
CA ALA A 102 3.57 -9.68 5.63
C ALA A 102 3.74 -9.41 7.14
N VAL A 103 3.69 -8.15 7.58
CA VAL A 103 3.93 -7.75 8.97
C VAL A 103 2.63 -7.32 9.64
N SER A 104 2.48 -7.63 10.93
CA SER A 104 1.37 -7.13 11.74
C SER A 104 1.66 -5.73 12.29
N GLU A 105 0.61 -4.98 12.59
CA GLU A 105 0.74 -3.63 13.17
C GLU A 105 1.56 -3.62 14.49
N SER A 106 1.42 -4.67 15.30
CA SER A 106 2.19 -4.83 16.55
C SER A 106 3.71 -4.91 16.34
N GLN A 107 4.16 -5.38 15.18
CA GLN A 107 5.57 -5.56 14.85
C GLN A 107 6.22 -4.30 14.28
N ILE A 108 5.45 -3.38 13.69
CA ILE A 108 5.98 -2.12 13.15
C ILE A 108 6.11 -1.04 14.23
N GLY A 109 5.41 -1.18 15.35
CA GLY A 109 5.45 -0.27 16.49
C GLY A 109 4.55 0.97 16.33
N GLU A 110 4.17 1.59 17.45
CA GLU A 110 3.14 2.65 17.53
C GLU A 110 3.43 3.86 16.62
N LYS A 111 4.70 4.25 16.50
CA LYS A 111 5.09 5.38 15.62
C LYS A 111 4.74 5.09 14.16
N ASN A 112 4.99 3.87 13.71
CA ASN A 112 4.76 3.45 12.34
C ASN A 112 3.27 3.14 12.10
N ALA A 113 2.56 2.63 13.11
CA ALA A 113 1.10 2.50 13.08
C ALA A 113 0.40 3.83 12.79
N LYS A 114 0.79 4.93 13.45
CA LYS A 114 0.25 6.27 13.16
C LYS A 114 0.49 6.74 11.72
N LYS A 115 1.61 6.35 11.12
CA LYS A 115 1.88 6.63 9.70
C LYS A 115 0.98 5.80 8.79
N VAL A 116 0.75 4.53 9.13
CA VAL A 116 -0.21 3.67 8.42
C VAL A 116 -1.60 4.30 8.45
N GLU A 117 -2.06 4.79 9.61
CA GLU A 117 -3.33 5.51 9.74
C GLU A 117 -3.39 6.80 8.89
N GLU A 118 -2.27 7.51 8.73
CA GLU A 118 -2.22 8.70 7.88
C GLU A 118 -2.38 8.35 6.39
N TYR A 119 -1.73 7.26 5.96
CA TYR A 119 -1.65 6.86 4.56
C TYR A 119 -2.78 5.93 4.09
N GLN A 120 -3.48 5.24 4.99
CA GLN A 120 -4.53 4.26 4.63
C GLN A 120 -5.69 4.84 3.79
N LYS A 121 -5.86 6.16 3.81
CA LYS A 121 -6.85 6.86 2.98
C LYS A 121 -6.52 6.86 1.48
N TYR A 122 -5.29 6.53 1.10
CA TYR A 122 -4.86 6.52 -0.30
C TYR A 122 -4.98 5.12 -0.89
N GLU A 123 -5.60 5.02 -2.08
CA GLU A 123 -5.97 3.76 -2.72
C GLU A 123 -4.78 2.82 -2.97
N ALA A 124 -3.60 3.38 -3.25
CA ALA A 124 -2.39 2.63 -3.53
C ALA A 124 -1.56 2.22 -2.30
N PHE A 125 -1.97 2.56 -1.09
CA PHE A 125 -1.19 2.30 0.11
C PHE A 125 -1.33 0.84 0.59
N PRO A 126 -0.22 0.11 0.85
CA PRO A 126 -0.30 -1.24 1.40
C PRO A 126 -0.65 -1.22 2.89
N LEU A 127 -1.75 -1.87 3.27
CA LEU A 127 -2.11 -2.07 4.67
C LEU A 127 -1.38 -3.28 5.27
N PRO A 128 -0.71 -3.14 6.43
CA PRO A 128 -0.22 -4.28 7.20
C PRO A 128 -1.32 -5.30 7.51
N ALA A 129 -0.93 -6.55 7.80
CA ALA A 129 -1.89 -7.58 8.17
C ALA A 129 -2.65 -7.18 9.45
N GLY A 130 -3.99 -7.14 9.34
CA GLY A 130 -4.88 -6.74 10.42
C GLY A 130 -5.04 -5.23 10.61
N ALA A 131 -4.38 -4.40 9.79
CA ALA A 131 -4.59 -2.95 9.75
C ALA A 131 -5.70 -2.58 8.74
N GLY A 132 -6.32 -1.42 8.95
CA GLY A 132 -7.45 -0.93 8.16
C GLY A 132 -8.70 -0.73 9.01
N PRO A 133 -9.78 -0.16 8.43
CA PRO A 133 -11.02 0.08 9.14
C PRO A 133 -11.62 -1.23 9.65
N ASP A 134 -12.11 -1.22 10.88
CA ASP A 134 -12.84 -2.36 11.44
C ASP A 134 -14.23 -2.39 10.80
N LEU A 135 -14.39 -3.24 9.78
CA LEU A 135 -15.66 -3.41 9.06
C LEU A 135 -16.77 -4.01 9.94
N THR A 136 -16.47 -4.40 11.19
CA THR A 136 -17.47 -4.81 12.18
C THR A 136 -18.01 -3.63 13.00
N LEU A 137 -17.36 -2.48 12.95
CA LEU A 137 -17.87 -1.22 13.49
C LEU A 137 -18.70 -0.52 12.41
N PRO A 138 -20.02 -0.31 12.64
CA PRO A 138 -20.93 0.17 11.61
C PRO A 138 -20.63 1.58 11.07
N ASP A 139 -19.77 2.34 11.76
CA ASP A 139 -19.47 3.74 11.45
C ASP A 139 -18.13 3.95 10.71
N GLU A 140 -17.34 2.90 10.45
CA GLU A 140 -16.02 2.99 9.79
C GLU A 140 -16.02 2.60 8.29
N VAL A 141 -17.19 2.50 7.66
CA VAL A 141 -17.28 2.22 6.23
C VAL A 141 -17.13 3.53 5.45
N GLY A 142 -16.07 3.60 4.64
CA GLY A 142 -15.73 4.77 3.82
C GLY A 142 -16.94 5.35 3.10
N LEU A 143 -17.03 6.68 3.09
CA LEU A 143 -18.07 7.53 2.51
C LEU A 143 -18.94 6.78 1.48
N ILE A 144 -19.93 6.03 1.97
CA ILE A 144 -21.01 5.56 1.12
C ILE A 144 -21.73 6.86 0.80
N GLU A 145 -21.57 7.36 -0.42
CA GLU A 145 -22.46 8.40 -0.93
C GLU A 145 -23.88 7.92 -0.63
N ASP A 146 -24.60 8.68 0.19
CA ASP A 146 -25.97 8.37 0.58
C ASP A 146 -26.76 8.06 -0.69
N MET A 147 -27.05 6.77 -0.87
CA MET A 147 -27.95 6.33 -1.91
C MET A 147 -29.30 6.96 -1.53
N PRO A 148 -29.90 7.81 -2.39
CA PRO A 148 -31.06 8.59 -1.98
C PRO A 148 -32.17 7.65 -1.48
N ASP A 149 -32.70 7.93 -0.29
CA ASP A 149 -33.76 7.16 0.39
C ASP A 149 -35.08 7.06 -0.41
N THR A 150 -35.16 7.82 -1.51
CA THR A 150 -36.29 7.82 -2.43
C THR A 150 -35.80 7.63 -3.84
N ASP A 151 -36.37 6.62 -4.51
CA ASP A 151 -36.37 6.47 -5.96
C ASP A 151 -36.90 7.78 -6.56
N THR A 152 -35.99 8.63 -7.04
CA THR A 152 -36.37 9.85 -7.76
C THR A 152 -36.82 9.42 -9.14
N ALA A 153 -38.11 9.06 -9.19
CA ALA A 153 -38.88 8.70 -10.37
C ALA A 153 -38.42 9.49 -11.60
N GLY A 154 -37.72 8.81 -12.51
CA GLY A 154 -37.14 9.45 -13.68
C GLY A 154 -36.46 8.51 -14.67
N VAL A 155 -36.70 7.20 -14.64
CA VAL A 155 -36.37 6.37 -15.81
C VAL A 155 -37.39 6.70 -16.89
N ILE A 156 -37.13 7.73 -17.70
CA ILE A 156 -37.88 7.94 -18.93
C ILE A 156 -37.33 6.94 -19.95
N ALA A 157 -37.75 5.68 -19.81
CA ALA A 157 -37.59 4.67 -20.84
C ALA A 157 -38.44 5.08 -22.05
N THR A 158 -37.92 6.00 -22.88
CA THR A 158 -38.51 6.33 -24.18
C THR A 158 -38.01 5.32 -25.21
N GLY A 159 -38.20 4.04 -24.92
CA GLY A 159 -37.96 2.95 -25.85
C GLY A 159 -39.22 2.11 -25.86
N ASP A 160 -39.93 2.11 -26.98
CA ASP A 160 -41.11 1.26 -27.20
C ASP A 160 -40.71 -0.22 -27.04
N GLY A 161 -40.90 -0.73 -25.83
CA GLY A 161 -40.68 -2.13 -25.51
C GLY A 161 -41.71 -2.97 -26.25
N ILE A 162 -41.28 -3.74 -27.23
CA ILE A 162 -42.09 -4.78 -27.87
C ILE A 162 -42.25 -5.91 -26.84
N ALA A 163 -43.49 -6.14 -26.40
CA ALA A 163 -43.83 -7.32 -25.62
C ALA A 163 -43.63 -8.57 -26.49
N ILE A 164 -42.79 -9.50 -26.02
CA ILE A 164 -42.61 -10.80 -26.66
C ILE A 164 -43.66 -11.73 -26.03
N ASP A 165 -44.62 -12.18 -26.82
CA ASP A 165 -45.66 -13.12 -26.40
C ASP A 165 -45.06 -14.53 -26.42
N GLU A 166 -44.90 -15.16 -25.24
CA GLU A 166 -44.40 -16.54 -25.11
C GLU A 166 -45.54 -17.54 -25.38
N ASP A 167 -46.01 -17.59 -26.63
CA ASP A 167 -46.82 -18.72 -27.10
C ASP A 167 -45.88 -19.81 -27.65
N VAL A 168 -45.34 -20.61 -26.73
CA VAL A 168 -44.64 -21.86 -27.04
C VAL A 168 -45.70 -22.90 -27.46
N LYS A 169 -45.62 -23.35 -28.71
CA LYS A 169 -46.24 -24.61 -29.16
C LYS A 169 -45.20 -25.69 -29.37
#